data_AF-A0A0B4REI2-F1
#
_entry.id   AF-A0A0B4REI2-F1
#
_cell.length_a   1.000
_cell.length_b   1.000
_cell.length_c   1.000
_cell.angle_alpha   90.00
_cell.angle_beta   90.00
_cell.angle_gamma   90.00
#
_symmetry.space_group_name_H-M   'P 1'
#
loop_
_entity.id
_entity.type
_entity.pdbx_description
1 polymer ?
#
loop_
_entity_poly.entity_id
_entity_poly.type
_entity_poly.pdbx_seq_one_letter_code
_entity_poly.pdbx_strand_id
1 'polypeptide(L)'
;MINQQMTIETIEKGIYSNQENWENATFGMGCFWGPEARFGSMSGIMRTRVGFAGGTSLVPTYRKMGDHTETIQIEFDPQVVSYTDILREFWRNHYPNRDNYKGRQYISLLHYHNDEQRQMIEAIRKEMEVELGEMIETEIAPFTQFTLAEERHQKYYLKRYPKAIDQLTALYPNSEMLVDSIFAARLNGFVKGFGTKDSMRKEINQWSIGEAEKASLTNIFLSLKW
;
A
#
# COMPACT_ATOMS: atom_id res chain seq x y z
N MET A 1 -2.07 -35.45 -20.05
CA MET A 1 -2.06 -33.98 -20.25
C MET A 1 -1.25 -33.40 -19.10
N ILE A 2 -0.14 -32.73 -19.40
CA ILE A 2 0.75 -32.17 -18.37
C ILE A 2 -0.04 -31.07 -17.68
N ASN A 3 -0.34 -31.28 -16.40
CA ASN A 3 -0.94 -30.28 -15.54
C ASN A 3 0.12 -29.20 -15.32
N GLN A 4 0.23 -28.22 -16.22
CA GLN A 4 1.11 -27.08 -16.01
C GLN A 4 0.60 -26.36 -14.77
N GLN A 5 1.34 -26.48 -13.69
CA GLN A 5 1.06 -25.77 -12.44
C GLN A 5 1.10 -24.27 -12.75
N MET A 6 -0.03 -23.58 -12.58
CA MET A 6 -0.08 -22.13 -12.81
C MET A 6 0.91 -21.43 -11.89
N THR A 7 1.76 -20.60 -12.49
CA THR A 7 2.76 -19.83 -11.75
C THR A 7 2.09 -18.60 -11.13
N ILE A 8 2.66 -18.10 -10.02
CA ILE A 8 2.20 -16.84 -9.43
C ILE A 8 2.33 -15.68 -10.43
N GLU A 9 3.32 -15.77 -11.34
CA GLU A 9 3.50 -14.79 -12.40
C GLU A 9 2.27 -14.69 -13.32
N THR A 10 1.72 -15.82 -13.75
CA THR A 10 0.51 -15.84 -14.59
C THR A 10 -0.70 -15.27 -13.85
N ILE A 11 -0.85 -15.62 -12.58
CA ILE A 11 -1.98 -15.15 -11.75
C ILE A 11 -1.94 -13.63 -11.60
N GLU A 12 -0.79 -13.09 -11.19
CA GLU A 12 -0.57 -11.66 -11.02
C GLU A 12 -0.79 -10.90 -12.34
N LYS A 13 -0.25 -11.38 -13.47
CA LYS A 13 -0.52 -10.77 -14.78
C LYS A 13 -2.02 -10.71 -15.12
N GLY A 14 -2.79 -11.71 -14.70
CA GLY A 14 -4.25 -11.71 -14.82
C GLY A 14 -4.92 -10.62 -13.98
N ILE A 15 -4.41 -10.35 -12.78
CA ILE A 15 -4.89 -9.27 -11.89
C ILE A 15 -4.66 -7.89 -12.53
N TYR A 16 -3.50 -7.68 -13.15
CA TYR A 16 -3.12 -6.38 -13.74
C TYR A 16 -3.78 -6.09 -15.11
N SER A 17 -4.66 -6.94 -15.62
CA SER A 17 -5.24 -6.76 -16.97
C SER A 17 -6.05 -5.47 -17.13
N ASN A 18 -6.50 -4.86 -16.04
CA ASN A 18 -7.25 -3.60 -16.00
C ASN A 18 -6.49 -2.45 -15.31
N GLN A 19 -5.16 -2.55 -15.21
CA GLN A 19 -4.33 -1.58 -14.49
C GLN A 19 -4.49 -0.12 -15.00
N GLU A 20 -4.87 0.07 -16.26
CA GLU A 20 -5.11 1.39 -16.86
C GLU A 20 -6.23 2.19 -16.16
N ASN A 21 -7.13 1.50 -15.43
CA ASN A 21 -8.23 2.13 -14.70
C ASN A 21 -7.89 2.45 -13.24
N TRP A 22 -6.67 2.14 -12.79
CA TRP A 22 -6.29 2.39 -11.40
C TRP A 22 -5.86 3.83 -11.18
N GLU A 23 -6.15 4.31 -9.99
CA GLU A 23 -5.76 5.63 -9.55
C GLU A 23 -4.65 5.57 -8.51
N ASN A 24 -3.92 6.69 -8.36
CA ASN A 24 -2.81 6.81 -7.43
C ASN A 24 -3.17 7.68 -6.23
N ALA A 25 -2.68 7.29 -5.07
CA ALA A 25 -2.67 8.10 -3.86
C ALA A 25 -1.27 8.13 -3.25
N THR A 26 -0.84 9.25 -2.67
CA THR A 26 0.53 9.41 -2.17
C THR A 26 0.56 10.20 -0.87
N PHE A 27 0.90 9.51 0.24
CA PHE A 27 0.68 10.02 1.59
C PHE A 27 1.91 9.88 2.48
N GLY A 28 2.18 10.88 3.33
CA GLY A 28 3.06 10.78 4.48
C GLY A 28 2.23 10.76 5.77
N MET A 29 2.45 9.76 6.63
CA MET A 29 1.72 9.62 7.90
C MET A 29 2.61 9.04 9.01
N GLY A 30 3.85 9.52 9.07
CA GLY A 30 4.90 8.99 9.94
C GLY A 30 5.66 7.83 9.30
N CYS A 31 6.13 6.87 10.12
CA CYS A 31 6.87 5.71 9.60
C CYS A 31 6.02 4.89 8.64
N PHE A 32 6.48 4.69 7.40
CA PHE A 32 5.67 4.14 6.31
C PHE A 32 5.34 2.63 6.42
N TRP A 33 5.94 1.89 7.37
CA TRP A 33 5.75 0.44 7.47
C TRP A 33 4.32 0.08 7.91
N GLY A 34 3.83 0.74 8.95
CA GLY A 34 2.46 0.59 9.43
C GLY A 34 1.42 0.96 8.36
N PRO A 35 1.53 2.15 7.75
CA PRO A 35 0.73 2.58 6.60
C PRO A 35 0.70 1.57 5.46
N GLU A 36 1.86 1.05 5.03
CA GLU A 36 1.93 0.07 3.95
C GLU A 36 1.13 -1.20 4.23
N ALA A 37 1.24 -1.73 5.46
CA ALA A 37 0.47 -2.90 5.87
C ALA A 37 -1.03 -2.60 6.00
N ARG A 38 -1.39 -1.40 6.47
CA ARG A 38 -2.78 -0.96 6.63
C ARG A 38 -3.48 -0.82 5.30
N PHE A 39 -2.99 0.06 4.43
CA PHE A 39 -3.60 0.23 3.10
C PHE A 39 -3.47 -1.03 2.28
N GLY A 40 -2.34 -1.76 2.38
CA GLY A 40 -2.16 -3.04 1.71
C GLY A 40 -3.17 -4.12 2.10
N SER A 41 -3.89 -3.97 3.23
CA SER A 41 -4.95 -4.88 3.68
C SER A 41 -6.36 -4.53 3.19
N MET A 42 -6.55 -3.33 2.62
CA MET A 42 -7.87 -2.87 2.20
C MET A 42 -8.26 -3.44 0.85
N SER A 43 -9.50 -3.91 0.73
CA SER A 43 -10.09 -4.29 -0.56
C SER A 43 -10.09 -3.11 -1.53
N GLY A 44 -9.80 -3.39 -2.81
CA GLY A 44 -9.63 -2.37 -3.85
C GLY A 44 -8.24 -1.73 -3.89
N ILE A 45 -7.38 -1.92 -2.89
CA ILE A 45 -5.97 -1.53 -2.99
C ILE A 45 -5.21 -2.59 -3.79
N MET A 46 -4.65 -2.16 -4.90
CA MET A 46 -4.03 -2.99 -5.93
C MET A 46 -2.51 -2.99 -5.86
N ARG A 47 -1.91 -1.94 -5.28
CA ARG A 47 -0.48 -1.92 -5.01
C ARG A 47 -0.16 -0.97 -3.88
N THR A 48 0.84 -1.33 -3.08
CA THR A 48 1.47 -0.40 -2.14
C THR A 48 2.98 -0.42 -2.31
N ARG A 49 3.61 0.75 -2.26
CA ARG A 49 5.07 0.91 -2.23
C ARG A 49 5.43 1.97 -1.20
N VAL A 50 6.56 1.81 -0.53
CA VAL A 50 7.08 2.83 0.40
C VAL A 50 8.29 3.54 -0.19
N GLY A 51 8.47 4.81 0.16
CA GLY A 51 9.45 5.66 -0.47
C GLY A 51 9.56 7.05 0.16
N PHE A 52 10.09 7.97 -0.63
CA PHE A 52 10.40 9.34 -0.23
C PHE A 52 9.79 10.33 -1.23
N ALA A 53 9.03 11.30 -0.74
CA ALA A 53 8.39 12.36 -1.54
C ALA A 53 8.38 13.69 -0.79
N GLY A 54 7.97 14.77 -1.46
CA GLY A 54 7.83 16.11 -0.86
C GLY A 54 9.12 16.90 -0.66
N GLY A 55 10.27 16.35 -1.04
CA GLY A 55 11.57 17.02 -0.99
C GLY A 55 12.16 17.32 -2.37
N THR A 56 13.34 17.92 -2.36
CA THR A 56 14.04 18.46 -3.55
C THR A 56 15.19 17.57 -4.05
N SER A 57 15.60 16.56 -3.27
CA SER A 57 16.64 15.62 -3.70
C SER A 57 16.12 14.71 -4.82
N LEU A 58 16.94 14.46 -5.84
CA LEU A 58 16.57 13.56 -6.94
C LEU A 58 16.76 12.06 -6.60
N VAL A 59 17.59 11.76 -5.61
CA VAL A 59 17.98 10.39 -5.24
C VAL A 59 18.04 10.23 -3.72
N PRO A 60 16.94 10.49 -2.99
CA PRO A 60 16.89 10.29 -1.55
C PRO A 60 17.09 8.81 -1.21
N THR A 61 17.84 8.56 -0.15
CA THR A 61 17.96 7.24 0.49
C THR A 61 17.57 7.37 1.95
N TYR A 62 17.30 6.26 2.65
CA TYR A 62 16.91 6.33 4.06
C TYR A 62 17.92 7.09 4.93
N ARG A 63 19.22 7.00 4.59
CA ARG A 63 20.29 7.70 5.32
C ARG A 63 20.55 9.13 4.85
N LYS A 64 20.01 9.53 3.69
CA LYS A 64 20.25 10.82 3.05
C LYS A 64 18.98 11.31 2.33
N MET A 65 17.87 11.41 3.05
CA MET A 65 16.59 11.82 2.46
C MET A 65 16.38 13.33 2.39
N GLY A 66 17.22 14.13 3.08
CA GLY A 66 17.12 15.58 3.06
C GLY A 66 15.77 16.07 3.59
N ASP A 67 15.07 16.83 2.76
CA ASP A 67 13.74 17.41 3.00
C ASP A 67 12.59 16.53 2.51
N HIS A 68 12.83 15.25 2.20
CA HIS A 68 11.75 14.32 1.90
C HIS A 68 11.05 13.82 3.17
N THR A 69 9.84 13.32 2.99
CA THR A 69 9.01 12.65 3.99
C THR A 69 8.92 11.16 3.66
N GLU A 70 8.91 10.29 4.69
CA GLU A 70 8.56 8.88 4.50
C GLU A 70 7.12 8.78 3.98
N THR A 71 6.97 8.19 2.80
CA THR A 71 5.74 8.25 2.02
C THR A 71 5.33 6.86 1.58
N ILE A 72 4.02 6.60 1.55
CA ILE A 72 3.41 5.46 0.87
C ILE A 72 2.80 5.93 -0.46
N GLN A 73 3.06 5.18 -1.54
CA GLN A 73 2.32 5.26 -2.79
C GLN A 73 1.36 4.07 -2.86
N ILE A 74 0.10 4.37 -3.21
CA ILE A 74 -1.00 3.41 -3.26
C ILE A 74 -1.57 3.48 -4.68
N GLU A 75 -1.70 2.32 -5.33
CA GLU A 75 -2.52 2.18 -6.53
C GLU A 75 -3.82 1.46 -6.13
N PHE A 76 -4.97 2.00 -6.52
CA PHE A 76 -6.28 1.46 -6.14
C PHE A 76 -7.25 1.42 -7.31
N ASP A 77 -8.21 0.50 -7.25
CA ASP A 77 -9.31 0.40 -8.20
C ASP A 77 -10.49 1.25 -7.69
N PRO A 78 -10.81 2.39 -8.35
CA PRO A 78 -11.89 3.28 -7.93
C PRO A 78 -13.29 2.63 -8.03
N GLN A 79 -13.43 1.50 -8.74
CA GLN A 79 -14.69 0.75 -8.79
C GLN A 79 -14.92 -0.09 -7.52
N VAL A 80 -13.88 -0.32 -6.72
CA VAL A 80 -13.94 -1.14 -5.50
C VAL A 80 -13.81 -0.28 -4.25
N VAL A 81 -12.94 0.74 -4.26
CA VAL A 81 -12.74 1.64 -3.12
C VAL A 81 -12.61 3.09 -3.61
N SER A 82 -13.33 4.01 -2.97
CA SER A 82 -13.27 5.42 -3.36
C SER A 82 -12.03 6.11 -2.79
N TYR A 83 -11.55 7.14 -3.48
CA TYR A 83 -10.48 8.00 -2.95
C TYR A 83 -10.88 8.64 -1.60
N THR A 84 -12.16 8.96 -1.40
CA THR A 84 -12.65 9.51 -0.13
C THR A 84 -12.55 8.54 1.03
N ASP A 85 -12.75 7.24 0.80
CA ASP A 85 -12.60 6.21 1.84
C ASP A 85 -11.14 6.02 2.21
N ILE A 86 -10.25 6.11 1.21
CA ILE A 86 -8.80 6.10 1.42
C ILE A 86 -8.37 7.32 2.26
N LEU A 87 -8.92 8.52 2.00
CA LEU A 87 -8.64 9.72 2.80
C LEU A 87 -9.15 9.62 4.24
N ARG A 88 -10.34 9.03 4.46
CA ARG A 88 -10.85 8.76 5.81
C ARG A 88 -9.95 7.78 6.55
N GLU A 89 -9.52 6.70 5.89
CA GLU A 89 -8.56 5.76 6.48
C GLU A 89 -7.24 6.46 6.81
N PHE A 90 -6.79 7.41 5.97
CA PHE A 90 -5.60 8.22 6.24
C PHE A 90 -5.71 8.99 7.57
N TRP A 91 -6.72 9.84 7.73
CA TRP A 91 -6.85 10.70 8.91
C TRP A 91 -7.27 9.96 10.18
N ARG A 92 -8.06 8.89 10.08
CA ARG A 92 -8.46 8.09 11.27
C ARG A 92 -7.32 7.29 11.90
N ASN A 93 -6.22 7.10 11.17
CA ASN A 93 -5.17 6.17 11.59
C ASN A 93 -3.80 6.80 11.84
N HIS A 94 -3.72 8.13 11.90
CA HIS A 94 -2.61 8.84 12.50
C HIS A 94 -3.08 10.20 13.00
N TYR A 95 -2.37 10.76 13.99
CA TYR A 95 -2.62 12.13 14.40
C TYR A 95 -1.96 13.10 13.40
N PRO A 96 -2.72 14.03 12.76
CA PRO A 96 -2.21 14.90 11.71
C PRO A 96 -1.46 16.13 12.22
N ASN A 97 -1.72 16.57 13.46
CA ASN A 97 -1.16 17.80 14.05
C ASN A 97 0.05 17.49 14.92
N ARG A 98 1.03 16.77 14.36
CA ARG A 98 2.20 16.39 15.15
C ARG A 98 3.05 17.62 15.45
N ASP A 99 3.42 17.78 16.72
CA ASP A 99 4.60 18.55 17.10
C ASP A 99 5.82 18.10 16.26
N ASN A 100 6.89 18.90 16.24
CA ASN A 100 8.15 18.70 15.49
C ASN A 100 8.92 17.36 15.72
N TYR A 101 8.25 16.30 16.19
CA TYR A 101 8.70 14.92 16.33
C TYR A 101 9.46 14.43 15.09
N LYS A 102 10.78 14.37 15.23
CA LYS A 102 11.75 13.94 14.20
C LYS A 102 11.64 14.72 12.87
N GLY A 103 11.08 15.92 12.92
CA GLY A 103 11.03 16.87 11.80
C GLY A 103 10.28 16.37 10.56
N ARG A 104 10.70 16.88 9.39
CA ARG A 104 10.01 16.68 8.09
C ARG A 104 9.82 15.21 7.72
N GLN A 105 10.71 14.31 8.15
CA GLN A 105 10.64 12.89 7.84
C GLN A 105 9.28 12.25 8.17
N TYR A 106 8.59 12.72 9.22
CA TYR A 106 7.37 12.10 9.77
C TYR A 106 6.15 13.00 9.85
N ILE A 107 6.09 14.04 9.02
CA ILE A 107 4.92 14.91 8.94
C ILE A 107 3.71 14.17 8.35
N SER A 108 2.54 14.75 8.57
CA SER A 108 1.32 14.42 7.83
C SER A 108 1.36 15.15 6.47
N LEU A 109 1.28 14.40 5.37
CA LEU A 109 1.44 14.91 4.01
C LEU A 109 0.47 14.22 3.04
N LEU A 110 -0.18 14.98 2.18
CA LEU A 110 -1.03 14.52 1.09
C LEU A 110 -0.57 15.14 -0.23
N HIS A 111 -0.14 14.29 -1.16
CA HIS A 111 0.16 14.71 -2.53
C HIS A 111 -1.02 14.41 -3.46
N TYR A 112 -1.66 15.44 -4.01
CA TYR A 112 -2.75 15.27 -4.97
C TYR A 112 -2.21 15.10 -6.40
N HIS A 113 -2.79 14.17 -7.15
CA HIS A 113 -2.39 13.85 -8.53
C HIS A 113 -3.15 14.66 -9.59
N ASN A 114 -4.30 15.24 -9.23
CA ASN A 114 -5.11 16.09 -10.09
C ASN A 114 -6.00 17.03 -9.25
N ASP A 115 -6.70 17.95 -9.92
CA ASP A 115 -7.57 18.93 -9.26
C ASP A 115 -8.80 18.30 -8.57
N GLU A 116 -9.29 17.16 -9.07
CA GLU A 116 -10.41 16.42 -8.47
C GLU A 116 -10.00 15.86 -7.10
N GLN A 117 -8.83 15.22 -7.01
CA GLN A 117 -8.27 14.78 -5.73
C GLN A 117 -8.07 15.95 -4.78
N ARG A 118 -7.60 17.10 -5.25
CA ARG A 118 -7.47 18.31 -4.40
C ARG A 118 -8.80 18.72 -3.80
N GLN A 119 -9.87 18.73 -4.59
CA GLN A 119 -11.22 19.08 -4.10
C GLN A 119 -11.74 18.03 -3.09
N MET A 120 -11.54 16.75 -3.36
CA MET A 120 -11.92 15.67 -2.45
C MET A 120 -11.14 15.75 -1.12
N ILE A 121 -9.83 16.05 -1.16
CA ILE A 121 -9.01 16.26 0.03
C ILE A 121 -9.59 17.37 0.89
N GLU A 122 -9.91 18.54 0.32
CA GLU A 122 -10.46 19.66 1.08
C GLU A 122 -11.85 19.36 1.66
N ALA A 123 -12.67 18.61 0.94
CA ALA A 123 -13.98 18.18 1.43
C ALA A 123 -13.86 17.21 2.62
N ILE A 124 -13.02 16.18 2.51
CA ILE A 124 -12.83 15.19 3.57
C ILE A 124 -12.04 15.79 4.75
N ARG A 125 -11.12 16.72 4.52
CA ARG A 125 -10.45 17.46 5.60
C ARG A 125 -11.46 18.11 6.53
N LYS A 126 -12.46 18.82 5.99
CA LYS A 126 -13.51 19.44 6.81
C LYS A 126 -14.34 18.42 7.59
N GLU A 127 -14.64 17.27 6.99
CA GLU A 127 -15.30 16.15 7.68
C GLU A 127 -14.45 15.67 8.87
N MET A 128 -13.15 15.47 8.65
CA MET A 128 -12.22 14.97 9.65
C MET A 128 -11.88 16.00 10.73
N GLU A 129 -11.86 17.31 10.42
CA GLU A 129 -11.70 18.38 11.41
C GLU A 129 -12.88 18.40 12.40
N VAL A 130 -14.10 18.16 11.91
CA VAL A 130 -15.29 18.02 12.77
C VAL A 130 -15.18 16.77 13.65
N GLU A 131 -14.73 15.63 13.10
CA GLU A 131 -14.53 14.38 13.85
C GLU A 131 -13.42 14.53 14.91
N LEU A 132 -12.33 15.23 14.58
CA LEU A 132 -11.17 15.44 15.44
C LEU A 132 -11.43 16.51 16.52
N GLY A 133 -12.30 17.48 16.23
CA GLY A 133 -12.61 18.61 17.13
C GLY A 133 -11.56 19.73 17.09
N GLU A 134 -10.68 19.74 16.10
CA GLU A 134 -9.66 20.76 15.87
C GLU A 134 -9.27 20.84 14.38
N MET A 135 -8.59 21.92 13.99
CA MET A 135 -8.10 22.09 12.62
C MET A 135 -7.02 21.05 12.31
N ILE A 136 -6.98 20.57 11.06
CA ILE A 136 -6.00 19.60 10.59
C ILE A 136 -4.81 20.34 9.96
N GLU A 137 -3.59 19.99 10.35
CA GLU A 137 -2.34 20.62 9.87
C GLU A 137 -1.62 19.83 8.77
N THR A 138 -2.26 18.81 8.20
CA THR A 138 -1.72 18.02 7.08
C THR A 138 -1.26 18.92 5.93
N GLU A 139 -0.01 18.76 5.51
CA GLU A 139 0.54 19.46 4.33
C GLU A 139 -0.14 18.90 3.07
N ILE A 140 -0.77 19.76 2.28
CA ILE A 140 -1.44 19.37 1.02
C ILE A 140 -0.70 20.05 -0.13
N ALA A 141 -0.14 19.25 -1.03
CA ALA A 141 0.70 19.74 -2.13
C ALA A 141 0.44 18.95 -3.42
N PRO A 142 0.73 19.49 -4.62
CA PRO A 142 0.70 18.71 -5.85
C PRO A 142 1.73 17.58 -5.78
N PHE A 143 1.41 16.42 -6.36
CA PHE A 143 2.39 15.36 -6.58
C PHE A 143 3.45 15.82 -7.58
N THR A 144 4.72 15.55 -7.27
CA THR A 144 5.85 15.88 -8.14
C THR A 144 6.67 14.64 -8.48
N GLN A 145 7.23 14.00 -7.46
CA GLN A 145 8.08 12.82 -7.59
C GLN A 145 7.95 11.90 -6.38
N PHE A 146 8.19 10.61 -6.62
CA PHE A 146 8.30 9.58 -5.60
C PHE A 146 9.53 8.74 -5.89
N THR A 147 10.43 8.62 -4.90
CA THR A 147 11.59 7.72 -4.98
C THR A 147 11.32 6.49 -4.13
N LEU A 148 11.39 5.31 -4.74
CA LEU A 148 11.21 4.04 -4.05
C LEU A 148 12.25 3.86 -2.95
N ALA A 149 11.81 3.50 -1.74
CA ALA A 149 12.74 3.16 -0.66
C ALA A 149 13.41 1.81 -0.92
N GLU A 150 14.54 1.57 -0.24
CA GLU A 150 15.32 0.36 -0.39
C GLU A 150 14.48 -0.90 -0.12
N GLU A 151 14.83 -2.00 -0.80
CA GLU A 151 14.09 -3.27 -0.77
C GLU A 151 13.66 -3.65 0.64
N ARG A 152 14.57 -3.59 1.62
CA ARG A 152 14.33 -3.94 3.03
C ARG A 152 13.15 -3.22 3.69
N HIS A 153 12.70 -2.10 3.14
CA HIS A 153 11.55 -1.33 3.65
C HIS A 153 10.21 -1.80 3.06
N GLN A 154 10.22 -2.39 1.87
CA GLN A 154 9.01 -2.86 1.19
C GLN A 154 8.46 -4.10 1.89
N LYS A 155 7.14 -4.14 2.11
CA LYS A 155 6.43 -5.25 2.78
C LYS A 155 7.10 -5.65 4.10
N TYR A 156 7.47 -4.65 4.90
CA TYR A 156 8.36 -4.82 6.06
C TYR A 156 7.89 -5.89 7.05
N TYR A 157 6.59 -5.96 7.35
CA TYR A 157 6.09 -6.94 8.32
C TYR A 157 6.10 -8.36 7.75
N LEU A 158 5.78 -8.54 6.47
CA LEU A 158 5.92 -9.83 5.78
C LEU A 158 7.36 -10.34 5.87
N LYS A 159 8.34 -9.45 5.72
CA LYS A 159 9.76 -9.80 5.79
C LYS A 159 10.27 -10.27 7.14
N ARG A 160 9.48 -10.10 8.20
CA ARG A 160 9.79 -10.63 9.53
C ARG A 160 9.51 -12.14 9.64
N TYR A 161 8.97 -12.75 8.60
CA TYR A 161 8.63 -14.17 8.51
C TYR A 161 9.53 -14.86 7.48
N PRO A 162 10.80 -15.19 7.84
CA PRO A 162 11.80 -15.62 6.86
C PRO A 162 11.40 -16.88 6.10
N LYS A 163 10.77 -17.86 6.78
CA LYS A 163 10.31 -19.09 6.11
C LYS A 163 9.25 -18.81 5.05
N ALA A 164 8.29 -17.94 5.34
CA ALA A 164 7.27 -17.54 4.39
C ALA A 164 7.87 -16.76 3.22
N ILE A 165 8.81 -15.85 3.49
CA ILE A 165 9.54 -15.12 2.44
C ILE A 165 10.33 -16.07 1.54
N ASP A 166 11.08 -17.03 2.10
CA ASP A 166 11.83 -18.00 1.31
C ASP A 166 10.91 -18.79 0.37
N GLN A 167 9.73 -19.18 0.86
CA GLN A 167 8.70 -19.84 0.05
C GLN A 167 8.17 -18.93 -1.06
N LEU A 168 7.90 -17.65 -0.77
CA LEU A 168 7.39 -16.68 -1.75
C LEU A 168 8.45 -16.34 -2.80
N THR A 169 9.69 -16.07 -2.40
CA THR A 169 10.80 -15.76 -3.32
C THR A 169 11.08 -16.92 -4.29
N ALA A 170 10.84 -18.17 -3.89
CA ALA A 170 10.93 -19.31 -4.80
C ALA A 170 9.80 -19.36 -5.84
N LEU A 171 8.67 -18.69 -5.59
CA LEU A 171 7.51 -18.64 -6.50
C LEU A 171 7.59 -17.45 -7.46
N TYR A 172 8.05 -16.29 -7.00
CA TYR A 172 8.12 -15.06 -7.80
C TYR A 172 9.39 -15.04 -8.68
N PRO A 173 9.31 -14.56 -9.94
CA PRO A 173 10.47 -14.53 -10.83
C PRO A 173 11.54 -13.51 -10.41
N ASN A 174 11.15 -12.47 -9.68
CA ASN A 174 12.05 -11.46 -9.14
C ASN A 174 11.41 -10.74 -7.93
N SER A 175 12.22 -9.99 -7.17
CA SER A 175 11.78 -9.27 -5.97
C SER A 175 10.84 -8.10 -6.27
N GLU A 176 10.97 -7.45 -7.43
CA GLU A 176 10.13 -6.32 -7.83
C GLU A 176 8.67 -6.76 -7.98
N MET A 177 8.45 -7.89 -8.64
CA MET A 177 7.12 -8.48 -8.78
C MET A 177 6.50 -8.87 -7.44
N LEU A 178 7.31 -9.37 -6.48
CA LEU A 178 6.85 -9.64 -5.13
C LEU A 178 6.47 -8.34 -4.39
N VAL A 179 7.24 -7.27 -4.56
CA VAL A 179 6.95 -5.97 -3.93
C VAL A 179 5.64 -5.37 -4.47
N ASP A 180 5.41 -5.51 -5.78
CA ASP A 180 4.28 -4.93 -6.50
C ASP A 180 2.98 -5.73 -6.39
N SER A 181 3.07 -6.96 -5.92
CA SER A 181 1.97 -7.93 -5.81
C SER A 181 0.88 -7.48 -4.83
N ILE A 182 -0.39 -7.65 -5.25
CA ILE A 182 -1.56 -7.55 -4.36
C ILE A 182 -1.46 -8.59 -3.25
N PHE A 183 -1.11 -9.81 -3.62
CA PHE A 183 -0.99 -10.90 -2.67
C PHE A 183 0.03 -10.57 -1.58
N ALA A 184 1.22 -10.09 -1.94
CA ALA A 184 2.22 -9.66 -0.96
C ALA A 184 1.73 -8.47 -0.09
N ALA A 185 1.01 -7.50 -0.67
CA ALA A 185 0.41 -6.40 0.08
C ALA A 185 -0.57 -6.91 1.16
N ARG A 186 -1.43 -7.87 0.80
CA ARG A 186 -2.35 -8.51 1.73
C ARG A 186 -1.66 -9.36 2.77
N LEU A 187 -0.64 -10.14 2.41
CA LEU A 187 0.14 -10.93 3.35
C LEU A 187 0.84 -10.02 4.38
N ASN A 188 1.38 -8.88 3.95
CA ASN A 188 1.99 -7.88 4.82
C ASN A 188 0.96 -7.29 5.82
N GLY A 189 -0.26 -7.00 5.37
CA GLY A 189 -1.37 -6.61 6.23
C GLY A 189 -1.79 -7.71 7.22
N PHE A 190 -1.97 -8.93 6.72
CA PHE A 190 -2.35 -10.10 7.50
C PHE A 190 -1.39 -10.34 8.68
N VAL A 191 -0.09 -10.39 8.43
CA VAL A 191 0.89 -10.62 9.51
C VAL A 191 1.02 -9.45 10.46
N LYS A 192 0.61 -8.24 10.04
CA LYS A 192 0.52 -7.07 10.93
C LYS A 192 -0.73 -7.11 11.83
N GLY A 193 -1.67 -8.01 11.55
CA GLY A 193 -2.93 -8.17 12.28
C GLY A 193 -4.15 -7.54 11.60
N PHE A 194 -4.03 -7.08 10.36
CA PHE A 194 -5.15 -6.51 9.59
C PHE A 194 -5.91 -7.59 8.83
N GLY A 195 -6.59 -8.47 9.56
CA GLY A 195 -7.43 -9.53 9.01
C GLY A 195 -7.20 -10.89 9.66
N THR A 196 -7.96 -11.87 9.19
CA THR A 196 -7.88 -13.27 9.62
C THR A 196 -7.63 -14.19 8.42
N LYS A 197 -7.33 -15.46 8.67
CA LYS A 197 -7.23 -16.45 7.59
C LYS A 197 -8.53 -16.53 6.78
N ASP A 198 -9.68 -16.40 7.44
CA ASP A 198 -10.98 -16.46 6.78
C ASP A 198 -11.28 -15.20 5.97
N SER A 199 -10.92 -14.01 6.45
CA SER A 199 -11.10 -12.79 5.66
C SER A 199 -10.21 -12.79 4.43
N MET A 200 -8.95 -13.25 4.57
CA MET A 200 -8.01 -13.37 3.44
C MET A 200 -8.54 -14.32 2.36
N ARG A 201 -9.07 -15.48 2.74
CA ARG A 201 -9.68 -16.43 1.79
C ARG A 201 -10.90 -15.84 1.09
N LYS A 202 -11.77 -15.16 1.83
CA LYS A 202 -12.95 -14.50 1.25
C LYS A 202 -12.54 -13.43 0.25
N GLU A 203 -11.51 -12.65 0.55
CA GLU A 203 -11.02 -11.61 -0.34
C GLU A 203 -10.41 -12.19 -1.62
N ILE A 204 -9.54 -13.21 -1.53
CA ILE A 204 -8.98 -13.87 -2.72
C ILE A 204 -10.11 -14.34 -3.66
N ASN A 205 -11.20 -14.86 -3.10
CA ASN A 205 -12.34 -15.33 -3.90
C ASN A 205 -13.12 -14.20 -4.60
N GLN A 206 -12.97 -12.96 -4.16
CA GLN A 206 -13.58 -11.78 -4.76
C GLN A 206 -12.71 -11.15 -5.86
N TRP A 207 -11.46 -11.56 -6.02
CA TRP A 207 -10.58 -11.02 -7.06
C TRP A 207 -11.07 -11.41 -8.46
N SER A 208 -10.92 -10.49 -9.40
CA SER A 208 -11.33 -10.62 -10.80
C SER A 208 -10.39 -11.51 -11.62
N ILE A 209 -10.14 -12.72 -11.14
CA ILE A 209 -9.32 -13.78 -11.76
C ILE A 209 -10.10 -15.09 -11.82
N GLY A 210 -9.60 -16.09 -12.55
CA GLY A 210 -10.29 -17.38 -12.66
C GLY A 210 -10.31 -18.18 -11.35
N GLU A 211 -11.26 -19.10 -11.25
CA GLU A 211 -11.47 -19.93 -10.05
C GLU A 211 -10.25 -20.82 -9.72
N ALA A 212 -9.51 -21.25 -10.74
CA ALA A 212 -8.32 -22.06 -10.55
C ALA A 212 -7.16 -21.22 -9.96
N GLU A 213 -7.03 -19.96 -10.37
CA GLU A 213 -6.07 -18.99 -9.84
C GLU A 213 -6.38 -18.65 -8.38
N LYS A 214 -7.65 -18.39 -8.05
CA LYS A 214 -8.12 -18.18 -6.67
C LYS A 214 -7.79 -19.35 -5.76
N ALA A 215 -8.05 -20.58 -6.23
CA ALA A 215 -7.72 -21.80 -5.52
C ALA A 215 -6.21 -21.95 -5.32
N SER A 216 -5.40 -21.63 -6.33
CA SER A 216 -3.94 -21.67 -6.26
C SER A 216 -3.40 -20.71 -5.19
N LEU A 217 -3.83 -19.44 -5.21
CA LEU A 217 -3.42 -18.44 -4.20
C LEU A 217 -3.84 -18.82 -2.79
N THR A 218 -5.06 -19.35 -2.63
CA THR A 218 -5.56 -19.84 -1.35
C THR A 218 -4.70 -20.99 -0.82
N ASN A 219 -4.32 -21.93 -1.69
CA ASN A 219 -3.45 -23.05 -1.32
C ASN A 219 -2.04 -22.58 -0.94
N ILE A 220 -1.47 -21.64 -1.70
CA ILE A 220 -0.19 -21.01 -1.38
C ILE A 220 -0.29 -20.39 0.01
N PHE A 221 -1.27 -19.51 0.25
CA PHE A 221 -1.48 -18.84 1.53
C PHE A 221 -1.56 -19.81 2.72
N LEU A 222 -2.34 -20.89 2.59
CA LEU A 222 -2.51 -21.88 3.64
C LEU A 222 -1.27 -22.74 3.88
N SER A 223 -0.39 -22.87 2.87
CA SER A 223 0.87 -23.62 2.96
C SER A 223 2.07 -22.81 3.49
N LEU A 224 1.94 -21.48 3.57
CA LEU A 224 3.00 -20.61 4.07
C LEU A 224 3.28 -20.88 5.55
N LYS A 225 4.58 -20.90 5.88
CA LYS A 225 5.09 -21.10 7.24
C LYS A 225 5.35 -19.74 7.88
N TRP A 226 4.34 -19.24 8.60
CA TRP A 226 4.41 -18.07 9.47
C TRP A 226 5.24 -18.41 10.71
#